data_AF-A0A5K1GY18-F1
#
_entry.id   AF-A0A5K1GY18-F1
#
_cell.length_a   1.000
_cell.length_b   1.000
_cell.length_c   1.000
_cell.angle_alpha   90.00
_cell.angle_beta   90.00
_cell.angle_gamma   90.00
#
_symmetry.space_group_name_H-M   'P 1'
#
loop_
_entity.id
_entity.type
_entity.pdbx_description
1 polymer ?
#
loop_
_entity_poly.entity_id
_entity_poly.type
_entity_poly.pdbx_seq_one_letter_code
_entity_poly.pdbx_strand_id
1 'polypeptide(L)'
;QRIASVENAIEYMVRSLSRATGEGVSAVSLLYELSKVSNVLERIGEVHGSIFFLVMMMKRDEPQAAKTASELLLSLSFSEQNVVLMAKANYFEPLLQRLCT
;
A
#
# COMPACT_ATOMS: atom_id res chain seq x y z
N GLN A 1 -16.38 22.06 2.45
CA GLN A 1 -15.50 21.76 3.60
C GLN A 1 -15.52 20.29 4.06
N ARG A 2 -16.63 19.55 4.06
CA ARG A 2 -16.66 18.11 4.45
C ARG A 2 -16.02 17.13 3.45
N ILE A 3 -15.87 17.51 2.18
CA ILE A 3 -15.30 16.62 1.15
C ILE A 3 -13.76 16.54 1.26
N ALA A 4 -13.11 17.66 1.60
CA ALA A 4 -11.67 17.72 1.86
C ALA A 4 -11.22 16.84 3.05
N SER A 5 -12.13 16.49 3.98
CA SER A 5 -11.78 15.60 5.10
C SER A 5 -11.74 14.12 4.71
N VAL A 6 -12.34 13.71 3.59
CA VAL A 6 -12.37 12.31 3.14
C VAL A 6 -11.16 11.98 2.27
N GLU A 7 -10.72 12.89 1.40
CA GLU A 7 -9.50 12.70 0.59
C GLU A 7 -8.24 12.57 1.47
N ASN A 8 -8.23 13.23 2.62
CA ASN A 8 -7.15 13.08 3.60
C ASN A 8 -7.18 11.74 4.34
N ALA A 9 -8.30 11.02 4.35
CA ALA A 9 -8.41 9.77 5.12
C ALA A 9 -7.42 8.71 4.64
N ILE A 10 -7.24 8.58 3.32
CA ILE A 10 -6.27 7.63 2.74
C ILE A 10 -4.84 8.04 3.11
N GLU A 11 -4.54 9.34 3.07
CA GLU A 11 -3.23 9.84 3.49
C GLU A 11 -2.96 9.57 4.96
N TYR A 12 -3.95 9.78 5.84
CA TYR A 12 -3.85 9.43 7.25
C TYR A 12 -3.61 7.93 7.45
N MET A 13 -4.37 7.08 6.78
CA MET A 13 -4.18 5.62 6.85
C MET A 13 -2.77 5.20 6.39
N VAL A 14 -2.29 5.78 5.28
CA VAL A 14 -0.92 5.52 4.78
C VAL A 14 0.13 5.94 5.80
N ARG A 15 -0.02 7.11 6.43
CA ARG A 15 0.89 7.56 7.51
C ARG A 15 0.82 6.65 8.73
N SER A 16 -0.35 6.13 9.07
CA SER A 16 -0.54 5.21 10.20
C SER A 16 0.16 3.87 10.01
N LEU A 17 0.49 3.45 8.78
CA LEU A 17 1.29 2.24 8.51
C LEU A 17 2.65 2.26 9.22
N SER A 18 3.25 3.44 9.44
CA SER A 18 4.55 3.54 10.10
C SER A 18 4.48 3.33 11.62
N ARG A 19 3.28 3.28 12.22
CA ARG A 19 3.10 3.20 13.68
C ARG A 19 3.40 1.81 14.23
N ALA A 20 3.90 1.75 15.46
CA ALA A 20 4.58 0.57 16.00
C ALA A 20 3.64 -0.61 16.29
N THR A 21 2.40 -0.40 16.75
CA THR A 21 1.49 -1.50 17.12
C THR A 21 0.01 -1.09 17.03
N GLY A 22 -0.84 -2.07 16.69
CA GLY A 22 -2.31 -1.94 16.55
C GLY A 22 -2.76 -1.07 15.37
N GLU A 23 -2.43 0.22 15.42
CA GLU A 23 -2.85 1.23 14.46
C GLU A 23 -2.39 0.90 13.03
N GLY A 24 -1.13 0.52 12.86
CA GLY A 24 -0.60 0.14 11.54
C GLY A 24 -1.27 -1.12 10.98
N VAL A 25 -1.62 -2.08 11.85
CA VAL A 25 -2.33 -3.31 11.46
C VAL A 25 -3.75 -2.98 11.01
N SER A 26 -4.48 -2.20 11.80
CA SER A 26 -5.83 -1.74 11.42
C SER A 26 -5.81 -0.90 10.15
N ALA A 27 -4.81 -0.04 9.99
CA ALA A 27 -4.67 0.80 8.80
C ALA A 27 -4.45 -0.04 7.53
N VAL A 28 -3.56 -1.04 7.55
CA VAL A 28 -3.33 -1.88 6.37
C VAL A 28 -4.55 -2.75 6.04
N SER A 29 -5.25 -3.28 7.06
CA SER A 29 -6.51 -4.01 6.84
C SER A 29 -7.59 -3.13 6.23
N LEU A 30 -7.75 -1.90 6.72
CA LEU A 30 -8.75 -0.97 6.19
C LEU A 30 -8.40 -0.52 4.76
N LEU A 31 -7.13 -0.21 4.49
CA LEU A 31 -6.66 0.12 3.14
C LEU A 31 -6.92 -1.02 2.15
N TYR A 32 -6.70 -2.27 2.57
CA TYR A 32 -6.96 -3.45 1.74
C TYR A 32 -8.45 -3.67 1.44
N GLU A 33 -9.32 -3.48 2.44
CA GLU A 33 -10.76 -3.58 2.21
C GLU A 33 -11.25 -2.48 1.25
N LEU A 34 -10.74 -1.26 1.42
CA LEU A 34 -11.09 -0.13 0.55
C LEU A 34 -10.53 -0.27 -0.87
N SER A 35 -9.36 -0.92 -1.04
CA SER A 35 -8.74 -1.12 -2.35
C SER A 35 -9.51 -2.06 -3.27
N LYS A 36 -10.55 -2.74 -2.77
CA LYS A 36 -11.49 -3.50 -3.60
C LYS A 36 -12.32 -2.61 -4.52
N VAL A 37 -12.34 -1.31 -4.27
CA VAL A 37 -12.94 -0.30 -5.15
C VAL A 37 -11.84 0.34 -6.00
N SER A 38 -11.92 0.20 -7.33
CA SER A 38 -10.82 0.54 -8.25
C SER A 38 -10.32 1.98 -8.15
N ASN A 39 -11.22 2.96 -7.99
CA ASN A 39 -10.84 4.37 -7.81
C ASN A 39 -10.10 4.62 -6.49
N VAL A 40 -10.40 3.83 -5.45
CA VAL A 40 -9.70 3.92 -4.16
C VAL A 40 -8.34 3.25 -4.25
N LEU A 41 -8.22 2.11 -4.94
CA LEU A 41 -6.93 1.46 -5.22
C LEU A 41 -5.97 2.41 -5.95
N GLU A 42 -6.44 3.07 -7.02
CA GLU A 42 -5.65 4.05 -7.75
C GLU A 42 -5.19 5.19 -6.82
N ARG A 43 -6.11 5.74 -6.03
CA ARG A 43 -5.81 6.79 -5.06
C ARG A 43 -4.79 6.36 -4.01
N ILE A 44 -4.85 5.13 -3.51
CA ILE A 44 -3.85 4.58 -2.58
C ILE A 44 -2.46 4.61 -3.23
N GLY A 45 -2.35 4.23 -4.50
CA GLY A 45 -1.10 4.27 -5.25
C GLY A 45 -0.53 5.68 -5.44
N GLU A 46 -1.40 6.68 -5.60
CA GLU A 46 -1.00 8.09 -5.76
C GLU A 46 -0.50 8.76 -4.48
N VAL A 47 -0.95 8.29 -3.31
CA VAL A 47 -0.57 8.90 -2.04
C VAL A 47 0.94 8.78 -1.83
N HIS A 48 1.59 9.92 -1.59
CA HIS A 48 3.03 9.98 -1.41
C HIS A 48 3.51 9.05 -0.28
N GLY A 49 4.47 8.18 -0.62
CA GLY A 49 5.05 7.23 0.32
C GLY A 49 4.24 5.96 0.56
N SER A 50 3.06 5.79 -0.06
CA SER A 50 2.22 4.60 0.12
C SER A 50 2.96 3.30 -0.18
N ILE A 51 3.62 3.23 -1.34
CA ILE A 51 4.40 2.06 -1.75
C ILE A 51 5.52 1.76 -0.75
N PHE A 52 6.26 2.78 -0.32
CA PHE A 52 7.34 2.61 0.64
C PHE A 52 6.82 2.06 1.98
N PHE A 53 5.76 2.67 2.53
CA PHE A 53 5.21 2.23 3.82
C PHE A 53 4.59 0.84 3.76
N LEU A 54 3.95 0.47 2.65
CA LEU A 54 3.44 -0.88 2.44
C LEU A 54 4.57 -1.92 2.35
N VAL A 55 5.66 -1.63 1.64
CA VAL A 55 6.83 -2.52 1.60
C VAL A 55 7.48 -2.65 2.97
N MET A 56 7.55 -1.57 3.75
CA MET A 56 8.03 -1.64 5.13
C MET A 56 7.10 -2.47 6.03
N MET A 57 5.78 -2.35 5.87
CA MET A 57 4.79 -3.17 6.60
C MET A 57 4.91 -4.66 6.24
N MET A 58 5.07 -4.97 4.96
CA MET A 58 5.29 -6.34 4.46
C MET A 58 6.51 -7.02 5.10
N LYS A 59 7.51 -6.24 5.52
CA LYS A 59 8.76 -6.74 6.13
C LYS A 59 8.72 -6.83 7.67
N ARG A 60 7.59 -6.50 8.31
CA ARG A 60 7.46 -6.56 9.78
C ARG A 60 7.18 -7.98 10.26
N ASP A 61 7.55 -8.25 11.52
CA ASP A 61 7.27 -9.50 12.23
C ASP A 61 5.80 -9.58 12.72
N GLU A 62 4.85 -9.15 11.88
CA GLU A 62 3.40 -9.26 12.13
C GLU A 62 2.77 -10.00 10.94
N PRO A 63 2.66 -11.34 10.98
CA PRO A 63 2.42 -12.17 9.79
C PRO A 63 1.16 -11.78 9.02
N GLN A 64 0.07 -11.45 9.72
CA GLN A 64 -1.19 -11.10 9.09
C GLN A 64 -1.11 -9.73 8.39
N ALA A 65 -0.53 -8.74 9.04
CA ALA A 65 -0.34 -7.41 8.46
C ALA A 65 0.63 -7.44 7.28
N ALA A 66 1.71 -8.24 7.39
CA ALA A 66 2.69 -8.43 6.34
C ALA A 66 2.06 -9.05 5.08
N LYS A 67 1.24 -10.10 5.26
CA LYS A 67 0.50 -10.74 4.17
C LYS A 67 -0.48 -9.76 3.50
N THR A 68 -1.28 -9.04 4.29
CA THR A 68 -2.23 -8.05 3.76
C THR A 68 -1.52 -6.93 3.00
N ALA A 69 -0.36 -6.46 3.48
CA ALA A 69 0.45 -5.48 2.76
C ALA A 69 0.96 -6.03 1.42
N SER A 70 1.39 -7.29 1.38
CA SER A 70 1.81 -7.97 0.15
C SER A 70 0.68 -8.07 -0.87
N GLU A 71 -0.51 -8.48 -0.45
CA GLU A 71 -1.70 -8.58 -1.33
C GLU A 71 -2.11 -7.21 -1.90
N LEU A 72 -2.02 -6.16 -1.08
CA LEU A 72 -2.29 -4.79 -1.52
C LEU A 72 -1.22 -4.30 -2.50
N LEU A 73 0.06 -4.59 -2.27
CA LEU A 73 1.15 -4.27 -3.21
C LEU A 73 0.95 -4.96 -4.56
N LEU A 74 0.58 -6.25 -4.56
CA LEU A 74 0.26 -6.97 -5.80
C LEU A 74 -0.92 -6.33 -6.53
N SER A 75 -1.96 -5.92 -5.80
CA SER A 75 -3.10 -5.20 -6.38
C SER A 75 -2.70 -3.86 -7.01
N LEU A 76 -1.76 -3.14 -6.39
CA LEU A 76 -1.21 -1.86 -6.90
C LEU A 76 -0.24 -2.02 -8.08
N SER A 77 0.21 -3.24 -8.37
CA SER A 77 1.22 -3.51 -9.41
C SER A 77 0.71 -3.37 -10.85
N PHE A 78 -0.58 -3.08 -11.05
CA PHE A 78 -1.13 -2.74 -12.37
C PHE A 78 -0.47 -1.48 -12.95
N SER A 79 -0.12 -0.51 -12.10
CA SER A 79 0.54 0.74 -12.50
C SER A 79 2.06 0.54 -12.65
N GLU A 80 2.61 0.91 -13.81
CA GLU A 80 4.05 0.82 -14.05
C GLU A 80 4.85 1.69 -13.07
N GLN A 81 4.33 2.89 -12.77
CA GLN A 81 4.93 3.80 -11.81
C GLN A 81 5.01 3.15 -10.43
N ASN A 82 3.96 2.45 -9.99
CA ASN A 82 3.97 1.73 -8.72
C ASN A 82 5.00 0.61 -8.73
N VAL A 83 5.13 -0.15 -9.82
CA VAL A 83 6.15 -1.21 -9.95
C VAL A 83 7.56 -0.63 -9.86
N VAL A 84 7.84 0.51 -10.48
CA VAL A 84 9.12 1.21 -10.34
C VAL A 84 9.37 1.63 -8.89
N LEU A 85 8.36 2.17 -8.20
CA LEU A 85 8.46 2.54 -6.79
C LEU A 85 8.69 1.32 -5.88
N MET A 86 8.06 0.17 -6.18
CA MET A 86 8.26 -1.09 -5.46
C MET A 86 9.71 -1.57 -5.60
N ALA A 87 10.25 -1.53 -6.82
CA ALA A 87 11.65 -1.89 -7.07
C ALA A 87 12.61 -0.97 -6.31
N LYS A 88 12.35 0.35 -6.30
CA LYS A 88 13.12 1.33 -5.49
C LYS A 88 13.04 1.05 -3.98
N ALA A 89 11.96 0.42 -3.51
CA ALA A 89 11.80 -0.02 -2.12
C ALA A 89 12.35 -1.44 -1.85
N ASN A 90 13.08 -2.03 -2.79
CA ASN A 90 13.61 -3.40 -2.75
C ASN A 90 12.53 -4.49 -2.73
N TYR A 91 11.37 -4.24 -3.35
CA TYR A 91 10.38 -5.26 -3.67
C TYR A 91 10.36 -5.47 -5.19
N PHE A 92 11.14 -6.45 -5.66
CA PHE A 92 11.41 -6.65 -7.09
C PHE A 92 10.44 -7.61 -7.78
N GLU A 93 9.65 -8.38 -7.02
CA GLU A 93 8.78 -9.42 -7.58
C GLU A 93 7.87 -8.91 -8.72
N PRO A 94 7.15 -7.77 -8.59
CA PRO A 94 6.31 -7.28 -9.67
C PRO A 94 7.10 -6.81 -10.91
N LEU A 95 8.33 -6.33 -10.70
CA LEU A 95 9.21 -5.96 -11.81
C LEU A 95 9.71 -7.21 -12.55
N LEU A 96 10.13 -8.23 -11.81
CA LEU A 96 10.58 -9.50 -12.39
C LEU A 96 9.46 -10.18 -13.17
N GLN A 97 8.23 -10.18 -12.65
CA GLN A 97 7.07 -10.74 -13.35
C GLN A 97 6.85 -10.09 -14.73
N ARG A 98 7.08 -8.78 -14.87
CA ARG A 98 6.94 -8.08 -16.17
C ARG A 98 8.10 -8.31 -17.15
N LEU A 99 9.28 -8.64 -16.63
CA LEU A 99 10.48 -8.86 -17.46
C LEU A 99 10.65 -10.32 -17.89
N CYS A 100 10.04 -11.24 -17.16
CA CYS A 100 10.14 -12.68 -17.41
C CYS A 100 8.91 -13.28 -18.13
N THR A 101 7.91 -12.46 -18.44
CA THR A 101 6.77 -12.79 -19.32
C THR A 101 7.04 -12.37 -20.75
#